data_AF-A0A2N6EM00-F1
#
_entry.id   AF-A0A2N6EM00-F1
#
_cell.length_a   1.000
_cell.length_b   1.000
_cell.length_c   1.000
_cell.angle_alpha   90.00
_cell.angle_beta   90.00
_cell.angle_gamma   90.00
#
_symmetry.space_group_name_H-M   'P 1'
#
loop_
_entity.id
_entity.type
_entity.pdbx_description
1 polymer ?
#
loop_
_entity_poly.entity_id
_entity_poly.type
_entity_poly.pdbx_seq_one_letter_code
_entity_poly.pdbx_strand_id
1 'polypeptide(L)' 'RLELAPGHCLFVGDSELDQQAAERAGVPFACYGGAIAATWRLESHQQLLNWVGRNSDVGTGRDEPFREKGG' A
#
# COMPACT_ATOMS: atom_id res chain seq x y z
N ARG A 1 -1.25 16.99 -4.46
CA ARG A 1 -0.19 16.30 -3.69
C ARG A 1 -0.84 15.70 -2.46
N LEU A 2 -0.48 14.48 -2.05
CA LEU A 2 -1.15 13.75 -0.96
C LEU A 2 -0.67 14.14 0.45
N GLU A 3 0.34 15.02 0.57
CA GLU A 3 0.92 15.47 1.86
C GLU A 3 1.45 14.36 2.78
N LEU A 4 1.65 13.15 2.25
CA LEU A 4 2.25 12.02 2.96
C LEU A 4 3.75 11.95 2.74
N ALA A 5 4.47 11.43 3.74
CA ALA A 5 5.86 11.05 3.58
C ALA A 5 5.99 9.88 2.58
N PRO A 6 7.05 9.82 1.76
CA PRO A 6 7.24 8.74 0.79
C PRO A 6 7.13 7.32 1.37
N GLY A 7 7.60 7.10 2.60
CA GLY A 7 7.49 5.82 3.30
C GLY A 7 6.08 5.43 3.77
N HIS A 8 5.12 6.36 3.73
CA HIS A 8 3.69 6.07 3.97
C HIS A 8 2.93 5.75 2.66
N CYS A 9 3.63 5.74 1.53
CA CYS A 9 3.08 5.39 0.24
C CYS A 9 3.71 4.08 -0.24
N LEU A 10 2.97 3.35 -1.07
CA LEU A 10 3.51 2.26 -1.88
C LEU A 10 3.30 2.62 -3.35
N PHE A 11 4.35 2.52 -4.16
CA PHE A 11 4.25 2.58 -5.61
C PHE A 11 4.03 1.16 -6.15
N VAL A 12 2.99 0.98 -6.97
CA VAL A 12 2.69 -0.30 -7.63
C VAL A 12 2.76 -0.10 -9.15
N GLY A 13 3.61 -0.85 -9.82
CA GLY A 13 3.82 -0.79 -11.27
C GLY A 13 4.37 -2.11 -11.81
N ASP A 14 4.57 -2.24 -13.11
CA ASP A 14 4.94 -3.51 -13.77
C ASP A 14 6.25 -3.42 -14.58
N SER A 15 6.83 -2.22 -14.68
CA SER A 15 8.00 -1.96 -15.51
C SER A 15 9.22 -1.50 -14.71
N GLU A 16 10.41 -1.64 -15.30
CA GLU A 16 11.66 -1.10 -14.72
C GLU A 16 11.61 0.43 -14.61
N LEU A 17 10.85 1.09 -15.50
CA LEU A 17 10.64 2.53 -15.45
C LEU A 17 9.90 2.94 -14.17
N ASP A 18 8.87 2.18 -13.77
CA ASP A 18 8.13 2.43 -12.53
C ASP A 18 9.01 2.24 -11.31
N GLN A 19 9.82 1.17 -11.29
CA GLN A 19 10.77 0.92 -10.23
C GLN A 19 11.74 2.09 -10.08
N GLN A 20 12.35 2.54 -11.18
CA GLN A 20 13.27 3.68 -11.16
C GLN A 20 12.58 4.98 -10.71
N ALA A 21 11.32 5.18 -11.09
CA ALA A 21 10.55 6.34 -10.64
C ALA A 21 10.29 6.30 -9.13
N ALA A 22 9.90 5.15 -8.60
CA ALA A 22 9.68 4.93 -7.17
C ALA A 22 10.97 5.13 -6.36
N GLU A 23 12.09 4.57 -6.82
CA GLU A 23 13.42 4.73 -6.22
C GLU A 23 13.85 6.20 -6.18
N ARG A 24 13.72 6.93 -7.30
CA ARG A 24 14.03 8.38 -7.37
C ARG A 24 13.12 9.22 -6.48
N ALA A 25 11.88 8.78 -6.25
CA ALA A 25 10.93 9.43 -5.36
C ALA A 25 11.11 9.04 -3.88
N GLY A 26 11.97 8.06 -3.57
CA GLY A 26 12.12 7.50 -2.23
C GLY A 26 10.89 6.76 -1.73
N VAL A 27 10.04 6.27 -2.64
CA VAL A 27 8.81 5.55 -2.32
C VAL A 27 9.07 4.03 -2.45
N PRO A 28 8.65 3.20 -1.49
CA PRO A 28 8.67 1.74 -1.62
C PRO A 28 7.98 1.26 -2.91
N PHE A 29 8.52 0.21 -3.54
CA PHE A 29 8.00 -0.33 -4.80
C PHE A 29 7.55 -1.79 -4.68
N ALA A 30 6.39 -2.10 -5.23
CA ALA A 30 5.91 -3.45 -5.46
C ALA A 30 5.65 -3.70 -6.96
N CYS A 31 6.21 -4.77 -7.49
CA CYS A 31 5.98 -5.19 -8.88
C CYS A 31 4.64 -5.91 -8.99
N TYR A 32 3.73 -5.38 -9.79
CA TYR A 32 2.49 -6.02 -10.18
C TYR A 32 2.73 -6.94 -11.38
N GLY A 33 2.11 -8.12 -11.38
CA GLY A 33 2.27 -9.14 -12.44
C GLY A 33 3.58 -9.93 -12.40
N GLY A 34 4.55 -9.55 -11.54
CA GLY A 34 5.76 -10.33 -11.29
C GLY A 34 6.79 -10.35 -12.43
N ALA A 35 6.65 -9.46 -13.43
CA ALA A 35 7.48 -9.42 -14.63
C ALA A 35 8.93 -8.98 -14.36
N ILE A 36 9.17 -8.24 -13.27
CA ILE A 36 10.48 -7.72 -12.91
C ILE A 36 10.86 -8.05 -11.46
N ALA A 37 12.14 -7.91 -11.13
CA ALA A 37 12.61 -8.10 -9.77
C ALA A 37 12.18 -6.94 -8.86
N ALA A 38 11.56 -7.26 -7.73
CA ALA A 38 11.17 -6.29 -6.71
C ALA A 38 11.10 -6.98 -5.34
N THR A 39 11.21 -6.20 -4.27
CA THR A 39 11.09 -6.68 -2.89
C THR A 39 9.73 -7.33 -2.63
N TRP A 40 8.67 -6.76 -3.20
CA TRP A 40 7.35 -7.37 -3.20
C TRP A 40 6.89 -7.60 -4.64
N ARG A 41 6.42 -8.83 -4.89
CA ARG A 41 5.78 -9.22 -6.15
C ARG A 41 4.32 -9.52 -5.87
N LEU A 42 3.44 -8.88 -6.62
CA LEU A 42 2.00 -9.00 -6.54
C LEU A 42 1.51 -9.54 -7.88
N GLU A 43 1.34 -10.86 -7.98
CA GLU A 43 0.98 -11.55 -9.22
C GLU A 43 -0.51 -11.40 -9.57
N SER A 44 -1.33 -10.93 -8.62
CA SER A 44 -2.76 -10.74 -8.85
C SER A 44 -3.34 -9.59 -8.04
N HIS A 45 -4.48 -9.09 -8.50
CA HIS A 45 -5.27 -8.09 -7.79
C HIS A 45 -5.66 -8.57 -6.38
N GLN A 46 -5.95 -9.86 -6.20
CA GLN A 46 -6.25 -10.43 -4.88
C GLN A 46 -5.06 -10.33 -3.92
N GLN A 47 -3.84 -10.55 -4.40
CA GLN A 47 -2.64 -10.38 -3.58
C GLN A 47 -2.43 -8.92 -3.19
N LEU A 48 -2.69 -7.97 -4.11
CA LEU A 48 -2.65 -6.55 -3.80
C LEU A 48 -3.67 -6.17 -2.71
N LEU A 49 -4.92 -6.63 -2.82
CA LEU A 49 -5.94 -6.39 -1.79
C LEU A 49 -5.54 -6.98 -0.44
N ASN A 50 -5.00 -8.20 -0.43
CA ASN A 50 -4.52 -8.84 0.79
C ASN A 50 -3.33 -8.06 1.41
N TRP A 51 -2.45 -7.51 0.57
CA TRP A 51 -1.34 -6.69 1.03
C TRP A 51 -1.85 -5.39 1.66
N VAL A 52 -2.77 -4.68 1.01
CA VAL A 52 -3.37 -3.45 1.56
C VAL A 52 -4.09 -3.75 2.86
N GLY A 53 -4.95 -4.77 2.89
CA GLY A 53 -5.71 -5.14 4.09
C GLY A 53 -4.83 -5.48 5.30
N ARG A 54 -3.70 -6.17 5.08
CA ARG A 54 -2.71 -6.48 6.15
C ARG A 54 -1.95 -5.25 6.65
N ASN A 55 -1.66 -4.30 5.76
CA ASN A 55 -0.91 -3.10 6.11
C ASN A 55 -1.82 -1.94 6.57
N SER A 56 -3.15 -2.13 6.54
CA SER A 56 -4.14 -1.16 7.00
C SER A 56 -4.32 -1.14 8.53
N ASP A 57 -3.77 -2.13 9.25
CA ASP A 57 -3.94 -2.26 10.72
C ASP A 57 -3.07 -1.30 11.55
N VAL A 58 -2.34 -0.38 10.92
CA VAL A 58 -1.70 0.74 11.62
C VAL A 58 -2.70 1.90 11.68
N GLY A 59 -3.73 1.78 12.54
CA GLY A 59 -4.60 2.94 12.80
C GLY A 59 -6.02 2.72 13.33
N THR A 60 -6.44 1.53 13.78
CA THR A 60 -7.67 1.46 14.58
C THR A 60 -7.35 1.64 16.05
N GLY A 61 -7.12 2.91 16.43
CA GLY A 61 -7.47 3.36 17.78
C GLY A 61 -8.94 2.99 17.98
N ARG A 62 -9.19 1.94 18.77
CA ARG A 62 -10.51 1.60 19.28
C ARG A 62 -10.92 2.68 20.27
N ASP A 63 -11.28 3.85 19.76
CA ASP A 63 -11.94 4.89 20.53
C ASP A 63 -13.45 4.70 20.39
N GLU A 64 -14.01 4.16 21.47
CA GLU A 64 -15.41 4.07 21.92
C GLU A 64 -16.40 3.17 21.15
N PRO A 65 -17.10 2.25 21.84
CA PRO A 65 -18.24 1.55 21.27
C PRO A 65 -19.36 2.56 20.98
N PHE A 66 -19.94 2.46 19.78
CA PHE A 66 -21.12 3.21 19.37
C PHE A 66 -22.23 3.07 20.43
N ARG A 67 -22.44 4.13 21.21
CA ARG A 67 -23.49 4.19 22.23
C ARG A 67 -24.79 4.55 21.53
N GLU A 68 -25.61 3.55 21.27
CA GLU A 68 -26.99 3.72 20.82
C GLU A 68 -27.72 4.60 21.85
N LYS A 69 -28.10 5.82 21.45
CA LYS A 69 -29.03 6.63 22.24
C LYS A 69 -30.43 6.12 21.94
N GLY A 70 -31.02 5.50 22.95
CA GLY A 70 -32.38 4.99 22.91
C GLY A 70 -33.41 6.05 22.51
N GLY A 71 -34.45 5.57 21.85
CA GLY A 71 -35.75 6.20 21.63
C GLY A 71 -36.82 5.14 21.81
#